data_AF-A0A933TDC6-F1
#
_entry.id   AF-A0A933TDC6-F1
#
_cell.length_a   1.000
_cell.length_b   1.000
_cell.length_c   1.000
_cell.angle_alpha   90.00
_cell.angle_beta   90.00
_cell.angle_gamma   90.00
#
_symmetry.space_group_name_H-M   'P 1'
#
loop_
_entity.id
_entity.type
_entity.pdbx_description
1 polymer ?
#
loop_
_entity_poly.entity_id
_entity_poly.type
_entity_poly.pdbx_seq_one_letter_code
_entity_poly.pdbx_strand_id
1 'polypeptide(L)'
;MNPRFSFLSAVILLPLLSGCMSMGPRSDPYAGTGLESAPAAFPDLRLAMVLSENTRKTLEINRQSASAYDAPGWERKMFDVYKRNFKEAFRTEDVEEARQSNADLIAIIDDYSPKMGLVNREEVSVIFLTMDNRKLDEIRAAHEQRMGFNVQAMVDAFSSAVNGQVEKGIRDSAALAEFAKSRAGQSGAPVVAAGPAKSYVSDVDSPGYSRPGRPDDFALVVGIEKYSGLPDADFAERDAAAMHAHLLALGFPERNVVFLRGSQAVKSGIEKYVESWLPRNVKESSKVVFYFSGHGAPDPASGQAYLVPWDGDAKFLENTGYPLERLYRKLNALKAKEVLLAMDACFSGYGGHSVVAKGTRPLVIKIDDASGALGRMVALSASSLDEVTGTDEAQGHGLFTYHLLKGLQQMQGQATARQLYEYLRPKVQDAARRQNRDQTPQLLPADAARAALKL
;
A
#
# COMPACT_ATOMS: atom_id res chain seq x y z
N MET A 1 9.65 12.01 -76.28
CA MET A 1 10.63 11.05 -75.72
C MET A 1 11.35 11.74 -74.56
N ASN A 2 11.32 11.10 -73.38
CA ASN A 2 12.02 11.37 -72.10
C ASN A 2 12.44 12.81 -71.73
N PRO A 3 11.98 13.34 -70.58
CA PRO A 3 12.60 14.49 -69.96
C PRO A 3 13.80 14.04 -69.12
N ARG A 4 14.93 14.73 -69.27
CA ARG A 4 15.96 14.87 -68.25
C ARG A 4 15.95 16.33 -67.84
N PHE A 5 15.53 16.64 -66.62
CA PHE A 5 15.86 17.91 -66.00
C PHE A 5 16.18 17.71 -64.53
N SER A 6 17.41 18.09 -64.21
CA SER A 6 17.94 18.29 -62.87
C SER A 6 17.45 19.65 -62.36
N PHE A 7 16.86 19.71 -61.17
CA PHE A 7 16.62 20.92 -60.36
C PHE A 7 16.62 20.46 -58.89
N LEU A 8 17.60 20.86 -58.08
CA LEU A 8 17.62 22.08 -57.25
C LEU A 8 16.39 22.27 -56.34
N SER A 9 16.69 22.25 -55.04
CA SER A 9 16.12 23.07 -53.95
C SER A 9 14.60 23.12 -53.76
N ALA A 10 14.13 22.63 -52.60
CA ALA A 10 13.25 23.41 -51.72
C ALA A 10 13.12 22.74 -50.35
N VAL A 11 13.69 23.39 -49.33
CA VAL A 11 13.15 23.31 -47.97
C VAL A 11 11.78 23.96 -48.01
N ILE A 12 10.72 23.19 -47.75
CA ILE A 12 9.38 23.72 -47.52
C ILE A 12 9.00 23.38 -46.08
N LEU A 13 9.03 24.42 -45.25
CA LEU A 13 8.29 24.51 -44.01
C LEU A 13 6.81 24.69 -44.36
N LEU A 14 5.91 23.90 -43.76
CA LEU A 14 4.46 24.17 -43.65
C LEU A 14 3.87 23.23 -42.57
N PRO A 15 2.74 23.59 -41.94
CA PRO A 15 2.70 24.12 -40.59
C PRO A 15 1.99 23.18 -39.63
N LEU A 16 1.99 23.56 -38.36
CA LEU A 16 1.07 23.12 -37.31
C LEU A 16 -0.35 22.84 -37.84
N LEU A 17 -0.65 21.56 -38.07
CA LEU A 17 -1.96 20.99 -37.86
C LEU A 17 -1.78 19.79 -36.93
N SER A 18 -1.40 20.09 -35.69
CA SER A 18 -1.85 19.30 -34.55
C SER A 18 -3.37 19.47 -34.45
N GLY A 19 -4.09 18.95 -35.44
CA GLY A 19 -5.44 18.48 -35.20
C GLY A 19 -5.29 17.48 -34.07
N CYS A 20 -5.92 17.76 -32.94
CA CYS A 20 -6.14 16.76 -31.92
C CYS A 20 -6.77 15.56 -32.64
N MET A 21 -5.98 14.56 -33.01
CA MET A 21 -6.49 13.21 -33.14
C MET A 21 -6.83 12.84 -31.71
N SER A 22 -8.06 13.17 -31.29
CA SER A 22 -8.65 12.48 -30.16
C SER A 22 -8.59 11.01 -30.55
N MET A 23 -7.73 10.24 -29.88
CA MET A 23 -7.92 8.81 -29.88
C MET A 23 -9.37 8.60 -29.44
N GLY A 24 -10.15 7.90 -30.26
CA GLY A 24 -11.51 7.52 -29.88
C GLY A 24 -11.47 6.84 -28.51
N PRO A 25 -12.54 6.96 -27.70
CA PRO A 25 -12.59 6.29 -26.41
C PRO A 25 -12.22 4.82 -26.59
N ARG A 26 -11.39 4.32 -25.67
CA ARG A 26 -10.95 2.93 -25.63
C ARG A 26 -12.19 2.03 -25.68
N SER A 27 -12.33 1.23 -26.73
CA SER A 27 -13.37 0.21 -26.81
C SER A 27 -13.00 -0.93 -25.87
N ASP A 28 -13.98 -1.39 -25.09
CA ASP A 28 -13.85 -2.59 -24.27
C ASP A 28 -13.46 -3.77 -25.18
N PRO A 29 -12.32 -4.43 -24.96
CA PRO A 29 -11.92 -5.60 -25.77
C PRO A 29 -12.88 -6.79 -25.61
N TYR A 30 -13.82 -6.74 -24.66
CA TYR A 30 -14.80 -7.80 -24.39
C TYR A 30 -16.20 -7.49 -24.94
N ALA A 31 -16.38 -6.34 -25.60
CA ALA A 31 -17.66 -5.92 -26.13
C ALA A 31 -18.22 -6.97 -27.10
N GLY A 32 -19.31 -7.62 -26.71
CA GLY A 32 -19.99 -8.67 -27.51
C GLY A 32 -19.64 -10.12 -27.16
N THR A 33 -18.83 -10.38 -26.13
CA THR A 33 -18.49 -11.75 -25.68
C THR A 33 -19.50 -12.34 -24.68
N GLY A 34 -20.37 -11.50 -24.08
CA GLY A 34 -21.30 -11.91 -23.02
C GLY A 34 -20.66 -12.14 -21.64
N LEU A 35 -19.34 -11.95 -21.51
CA LEU A 35 -18.59 -12.18 -20.26
C LEU A 35 -18.57 -10.95 -19.33
N GLU A 36 -18.94 -9.77 -19.82
CA GLU A 36 -18.96 -8.50 -19.05
C GLU A 36 -20.06 -8.46 -17.96
N SER A 37 -21.13 -9.25 -18.12
CA SER A 37 -22.32 -9.23 -17.24
C SER A 37 -22.59 -10.56 -16.53
N ALA A 38 -21.69 -11.54 -16.66
CA ALA A 38 -21.87 -12.84 -16.05
C ALA A 38 -21.59 -12.76 -14.53
N PRO A 39 -22.47 -13.30 -13.67
CA PRO A 39 -22.17 -13.40 -12.25
C PRO A 39 -20.86 -14.19 -12.02
N ALA A 40 -20.23 -13.94 -10.88
CA ALA A 40 -19.05 -14.69 -10.46
C ALA A 40 -19.33 -16.19 -10.53
N ALA A 41 -18.37 -16.96 -11.08
CA ALA A 41 -18.52 -18.40 -11.25
C ALA A 41 -18.61 -19.13 -9.90
N PHE A 42 -17.88 -18.61 -8.90
CA PHE A 42 -17.78 -19.14 -7.55
C PHE A 42 -18.00 -18.03 -6.51
N PRO A 43 -19.23 -17.49 -6.40
CA PRO A 43 -19.54 -16.32 -5.58
C PRO A 43 -19.40 -16.57 -4.07
N ASP A 44 -19.25 -17.82 -3.65
CA ASP A 44 -19.13 -18.24 -2.27
C ASP A 44 -17.71 -18.65 -1.85
N LEU A 45 -16.78 -18.79 -2.81
CA LEU A 45 -15.42 -19.23 -2.54
C LEU A 45 -14.44 -18.05 -2.49
N ARG A 46 -13.56 -18.05 -1.48
CA ARG A 46 -12.41 -17.14 -1.38
C ARG A 46 -11.15 -17.81 -1.94
N LEU A 47 -10.34 -17.07 -2.69
CA LEU A 47 -9.14 -17.57 -3.36
C LEU A 47 -7.87 -16.85 -2.87
N ALA A 48 -6.91 -17.60 -2.34
CA ALA A 48 -5.55 -17.12 -2.12
C ALA A 48 -4.71 -17.37 -3.38
N MET A 49 -4.04 -16.34 -3.90
CA MET A 49 -3.21 -16.42 -5.10
C MET A 49 -1.74 -16.36 -4.73
N VAL A 50 -1.00 -17.39 -5.11
CA VAL A 50 0.45 -17.50 -4.92
C VAL A 50 1.11 -17.39 -6.29
N LEU A 51 2.05 -16.47 -6.45
CA LEU A 51 2.81 -16.39 -7.69
C LEU A 51 3.94 -17.40 -7.69
N SER A 52 4.17 -18.08 -8.82
CA SER A 52 5.34 -18.91 -9.01
C SER A 52 6.61 -18.05 -9.07
N GLU A 53 7.78 -18.68 -8.88
CA GLU A 53 9.06 -18.02 -9.08
C GLU A 53 9.22 -17.51 -10.52
N ASN A 54 8.72 -18.26 -11.52
CA ASN A 54 8.74 -17.83 -12.91
C ASN A 54 7.92 -16.56 -13.11
N THR A 55 6.70 -16.52 -12.57
CA THR A 55 5.82 -15.35 -12.64
C THR A 55 6.46 -14.12 -12.00
N ARG A 56 7.08 -14.28 -10.83
CA ARG A 56 7.80 -13.18 -10.16
C ARG A 56 8.95 -12.67 -11.03
N LYS A 57 9.72 -13.56 -11.65
CA LYS A 57 10.81 -13.20 -12.58
C LYS A 57 10.28 -12.52 -13.84
N THR A 58 9.19 -13.01 -14.43
CA THR A 58 8.52 -12.41 -15.59
C THR A 58 8.06 -10.98 -15.26
N LEU A 59 7.43 -10.78 -14.09
CA LEU A 59 7.02 -9.47 -13.59
C LEU A 59 8.22 -8.52 -13.39
N GLU A 60 9.31 -9.02 -12.80
CA GLU A 60 10.53 -8.24 -12.59
C GLU A 60 11.17 -7.80 -13.93
N ILE A 61 11.29 -8.72 -14.89
CA ILE A 61 11.79 -8.42 -16.25
C ILE A 61 10.89 -7.40 -16.96
N ASN A 62 9.58 -7.56 -16.86
CA ASN A 62 8.62 -6.63 -17.47
C ASN A 62 8.72 -5.23 -16.85
N ARG A 63 8.91 -5.12 -15.53
CA ARG A 63 9.12 -3.84 -14.83
C ARG A 63 10.44 -3.15 -15.21
N GLN A 64 11.48 -3.93 -15.51
CA GLN A 64 12.82 -3.42 -15.88
C GLN A 64 12.95 -3.05 -17.38
N SER A 65 12.02 -3.48 -18.23
CA SER A 65 12.07 -3.19 -19.67
C SER A 65 11.67 -1.73 -19.95
N ALA A 66 12.63 -0.88 -20.30
CA ALA A 66 12.46 0.58 -20.50
C ALA A 66 11.65 1.01 -21.75
N SER A 67 10.66 0.23 -22.21
CA SER A 67 9.93 0.51 -23.48
C SER A 67 8.41 0.55 -23.29
N ALA A 68 7.79 1.69 -23.63
CA ALA A 68 6.43 1.91 -24.18
C ALA A 68 5.22 1.06 -23.72
N TYR A 69 5.31 0.33 -22.60
CA TYR A 69 4.34 -0.68 -22.18
C TYR A 69 3.90 -0.49 -20.73
N ASP A 70 2.59 -0.49 -20.47
CA ASP A 70 1.99 -0.35 -19.13
C ASP A 70 2.05 -1.67 -18.33
N ALA A 71 3.24 -2.00 -17.80
CA ALA A 71 3.44 -3.19 -16.97
C ALA A 71 2.51 -3.25 -15.73
N PRO A 72 2.27 -2.15 -14.99
CA PRO A 72 1.29 -2.13 -13.90
C PRO A 72 -0.14 -2.41 -14.37
N GLY A 73 -0.54 -1.92 -15.55
CA GLY A 73 -1.84 -2.21 -16.15
C GLY A 73 -2.02 -3.66 -16.54
N TRP A 74 -0.98 -4.30 -17.02
CA TRP A 74 -0.99 -5.73 -17.31
C TRP A 74 -1.12 -6.59 -16.06
N GLU A 75 -0.34 -6.28 -15.01
CA GLU A 75 -0.43 -7.00 -13.73
C GLU A 75 -1.85 -6.89 -13.15
N ARG A 76 -2.48 -5.71 -13.20
CA ARG A 76 -3.89 -5.55 -12.79
C ARG A 76 -4.84 -6.46 -13.60
N LYS A 77 -4.73 -6.47 -14.93
CA LYS A 77 -5.59 -7.27 -15.81
C LYS A 77 -5.47 -8.78 -15.54
N MET A 78 -4.26 -9.26 -15.26
CA MET A 78 -4.03 -10.65 -14.86
C MET A 78 -4.82 -11.01 -13.59
N PHE A 79 -4.85 -10.13 -12.60
CA PHE A 79 -5.56 -10.38 -11.33
C PHE A 79 -7.08 -10.18 -11.41
N ASP A 80 -7.57 -9.34 -12.32
CA ASP A 80 -9.00 -9.05 -12.46
C ASP A 80 -9.83 -10.29 -12.84
N VAL A 81 -9.24 -11.25 -13.57
CA VAL A 81 -9.85 -12.55 -13.88
C VAL A 81 -10.30 -13.29 -12.61
N TYR A 82 -9.48 -13.28 -11.56
CA TYR A 82 -9.78 -13.98 -10.32
C TYR A 82 -10.79 -13.20 -9.47
N LYS A 83 -10.58 -11.89 -9.32
CA LYS A 83 -11.46 -11.02 -8.51
C LYS A 83 -12.92 -11.05 -8.95
N ARG A 84 -13.18 -11.26 -10.25
CA ARG A 84 -14.55 -11.29 -10.79
C ARG A 84 -15.18 -12.68 -10.81
N ASN A 85 -14.40 -13.75 -10.62
CA ASN A 85 -14.90 -15.13 -10.65
C ASN A 85 -15.07 -15.76 -9.26
N PHE A 86 -14.49 -15.16 -8.22
CA PHE A 86 -14.54 -15.64 -6.85
C PHE A 86 -15.19 -14.58 -5.94
N LYS A 87 -15.66 -14.99 -4.75
CA LYS A 87 -16.19 -14.08 -3.73
C LYS A 87 -15.19 -12.99 -3.36
N GLU A 88 -13.94 -13.43 -3.21
CA GLU A 88 -12.79 -12.62 -2.85
C GLU A 88 -11.56 -13.33 -3.41
N ALA A 89 -10.63 -12.57 -3.98
CA ALA A 89 -9.35 -13.09 -4.43
C ALA A 89 -8.24 -12.15 -3.95
N PHE A 90 -7.28 -12.67 -3.19
CA PHE A 90 -6.18 -11.92 -2.60
C PHE A 90 -4.87 -12.66 -2.79
N ARG A 91 -3.75 -11.93 -2.72
CA ARG A 91 -2.41 -12.51 -2.89
C ARG A 91 -1.82 -12.91 -1.54
N THR A 92 -1.03 -13.97 -1.54
CA THR A 92 -0.14 -14.36 -0.45
C THR A 92 1.25 -14.63 -1.00
N GLU A 93 2.26 -14.55 -0.14
CA GLU A 93 3.65 -14.74 -0.54
C GLU A 93 3.94 -16.19 -0.89
N ASP A 94 3.38 -17.15 -0.15
CA ASP A 94 3.56 -18.56 -0.43
C ASP A 94 2.32 -19.40 -0.09
N VAL A 95 2.45 -20.70 -0.33
CA VAL A 95 1.40 -21.68 -0.06
C VAL A 95 1.15 -21.83 1.44
N GLU A 96 2.15 -21.65 2.30
CA GLU A 96 1.97 -21.77 3.76
C GLU A 96 1.17 -20.58 4.32
N GLU A 97 1.46 -19.36 3.86
CA GLU A 97 0.64 -18.18 4.18
C GLU A 97 -0.78 -18.33 3.62
N ALA A 98 -0.91 -18.81 2.38
CA ALA A 98 -2.22 -19.11 1.79
C ALA A 98 -3.02 -20.06 2.71
N ARG A 99 -2.39 -21.10 3.25
CA ARG A 99 -3.03 -22.05 4.18
C ARG A 99 -3.46 -21.46 5.51
N GLN A 100 -2.79 -20.42 5.96
CA GLN A 100 -3.10 -19.73 7.22
C GLN A 100 -4.16 -18.63 7.04
N SER A 101 -4.54 -18.33 5.80
CA SER A 101 -5.53 -17.32 5.45
C SER A 101 -6.98 -17.82 5.60
N ASN A 102 -7.95 -16.94 5.32
CA ASN A 102 -9.37 -17.29 5.30
C ASN A 102 -9.85 -17.91 3.97
N ALA A 103 -8.93 -18.25 3.06
CA ALA A 103 -9.24 -18.77 1.74
C ALA A 103 -9.88 -20.17 1.77
N ASP A 104 -10.68 -20.47 0.75
CA ASP A 104 -11.20 -21.81 0.51
C ASP A 104 -10.30 -22.63 -0.42
N LEU A 105 -9.53 -21.93 -1.26
CA LEU A 105 -8.69 -22.48 -2.31
C LEU A 105 -7.40 -21.67 -2.45
N ILE A 106 -6.37 -22.33 -2.95
CA ILE A 106 -5.10 -21.73 -3.33
C ILE A 106 -4.95 -21.84 -4.85
N ALA A 107 -4.66 -20.74 -5.54
CA ALA A 107 -4.26 -20.73 -6.94
C ALA A 107 -2.77 -20.41 -7.02
N ILE A 108 -1.96 -21.37 -7.47
CA ILE A 108 -0.58 -21.11 -7.86
C ILE A 108 -0.58 -20.67 -9.32
N ILE A 109 -0.19 -19.42 -9.56
CA ILE A 109 -0.14 -18.82 -10.89
C ILE A 109 1.29 -18.94 -11.40
N ASP A 110 1.46 -19.69 -12.49
CA ASP A 110 2.72 -19.86 -13.21
C ASP A 110 2.60 -19.28 -14.62
N ASP A 111 2.99 -18.02 -14.77
CA ASP A 111 3.11 -17.31 -16.03
C ASP A 111 4.57 -17.31 -16.49
N TYR A 112 4.79 -18.02 -17.60
CA TYR A 112 6.05 -18.14 -18.26
C TYR A 112 5.95 -17.62 -19.70
N SER A 113 6.69 -16.54 -19.96
CA SER A 113 6.74 -15.89 -21.28
C SER A 113 8.15 -15.93 -21.87
N PRO A 114 8.58 -17.03 -22.51
CA PRO A 114 9.88 -17.11 -23.15
C PRO A 114 9.92 -16.22 -24.40
N LYS A 115 10.86 -15.25 -24.44
CA LYS A 115 11.13 -14.47 -25.66
C LYS A 115 11.83 -15.34 -26.70
N MET A 116 11.21 -15.58 -27.86
CA MET A 116 11.80 -16.35 -28.97
C MET A 116 11.86 -15.54 -30.27
N GLY A 117 12.88 -14.69 -30.41
CA GLY A 117 13.15 -13.95 -31.65
C GLY A 117 12.01 -12.99 -32.03
N LEU A 118 11.39 -13.19 -33.20
CA LEU A 118 10.25 -12.39 -33.69
C LEU A 118 8.88 -12.91 -33.22
N VAL A 119 8.85 -13.97 -32.42
CA VAL A 119 7.63 -14.59 -31.90
C VAL A 119 7.64 -14.51 -30.37
N ASN A 120 6.55 -13.98 -29.81
CA ASN A 120 6.29 -14.02 -28.38
C ASN A 120 5.34 -15.18 -28.09
N ARG A 121 5.69 -16.00 -27.11
CA ARG A 121 4.84 -17.07 -26.57
C ARG A 121 4.64 -16.80 -25.08
N GLU A 122 3.41 -16.92 -24.61
CA GLU A 122 3.03 -16.85 -23.21
C GLU A 122 2.32 -18.16 -22.88
N GLU A 123 2.76 -18.77 -21.80
CA GLU A 123 2.18 -19.97 -21.23
C GLU A 123 1.82 -19.66 -19.78
N VAL A 124 0.54 -19.74 -19.48
CA VAL A 124 0.04 -19.58 -18.12
C VAL A 124 -0.52 -20.91 -17.65
N SER A 125 -0.05 -21.38 -16.52
CA SER A 125 -0.65 -22.48 -15.76
C SER A 125 -1.16 -21.97 -14.43
N VAL A 126 -2.40 -22.30 -14.10
CA VAL A 126 -3.01 -21.98 -12.81
C VAL A 126 -3.38 -23.28 -12.12
N ILE A 127 -2.64 -23.62 -11.07
CA ILE A 127 -2.84 -24.85 -10.30
C ILE A 127 -3.73 -24.52 -9.11
N PHE A 128 -4.93 -25.10 -9.07
CA PHE A 128 -5.85 -24.96 -7.96
C PHE A 128 -5.62 -26.07 -6.96
N LEU A 129 -5.37 -25.70 -5.71
CA LEU A 129 -5.19 -26.60 -4.58
C LEU A 129 -6.26 -26.34 -3.54
N THR A 130 -6.64 -27.39 -2.82
CA THR A 130 -7.29 -27.25 -1.51
C THR A 130 -6.28 -26.79 -0.44
N MET A 131 -6.80 -26.36 0.71
CA MET A 131 -5.99 -25.91 1.84
C MET A 131 -5.07 -26.99 2.43
N ASP A 132 -5.39 -28.28 2.23
CA ASP A 132 -4.54 -29.44 2.60
C ASP A 132 -3.56 -29.84 1.48
N ASN A 133 -3.30 -28.95 0.51
CA ASN A 133 -2.34 -29.13 -0.58
C ASN A 133 -2.71 -30.19 -1.62
N ARG A 134 -3.97 -30.63 -1.67
CA ARG A 134 -4.42 -31.55 -2.70
C ARG A 134 -4.80 -30.76 -3.94
N LYS A 135 -4.20 -31.11 -5.07
CA LYS A 135 -4.54 -30.52 -6.36
C LYS A 135 -5.99 -30.85 -6.75
N LEU A 136 -6.78 -29.82 -7.01
CA LEU A 136 -8.13 -29.92 -7.56
C LEU A 136 -8.11 -29.90 -9.07
N ASP A 137 -7.41 -28.94 -9.65
CA ASP A 137 -7.36 -28.74 -11.09
C ASP A 137 -6.10 -27.99 -11.52
N GLU A 138 -5.81 -28.00 -12.82
CA GLU A 138 -4.80 -27.13 -13.43
C GLU A 138 -5.33 -26.59 -14.76
N ILE A 139 -5.46 -25.27 -14.82
CA ILE A 139 -5.93 -24.58 -16.00
C ILE A 139 -4.71 -24.07 -16.75
N ARG A 140 -4.55 -24.48 -18.00
CA ARG A 140 -3.47 -24.02 -18.87
C ARG A 140 -4.02 -23.17 -19.99
N ALA A 141 -3.35 -22.05 -20.23
CA ALA A 141 -3.59 -21.17 -21.36
C ALA A 141 -2.26 -20.92 -22.06
N ALA A 142 -2.30 -20.82 -23.38
CA ALA A 142 -1.14 -20.43 -24.14
C ALA A 142 -1.55 -19.57 -25.33
N HIS A 143 -0.68 -18.64 -25.72
CA HIS A 143 -0.85 -17.88 -26.94
C HIS A 143 0.49 -17.56 -27.57
N GLU A 144 0.54 -17.59 -28.90
CA GLU A 144 1.71 -17.22 -29.70
C GLU A 144 1.32 -16.12 -30.67
N GLN A 145 2.18 -15.11 -30.79
CA GLN A 145 2.01 -14.05 -31.78
C GLN A 145 3.34 -13.56 -32.33
N ARG A 146 3.32 -13.07 -33.57
CA ARG A 146 4.46 -12.37 -34.18
C ARG A 146 4.51 -10.91 -33.72
N MET A 147 5.72 -10.42 -33.50
CA MET A 147 5.98 -9.02 -33.16
C MET A 147 5.42 -8.08 -34.25
N GLY A 148 4.59 -7.12 -33.83
CA GLY A 148 3.98 -6.09 -34.68
C GLY A 148 4.52 -4.68 -34.42
N PHE A 149 4.16 -3.73 -35.28
CA PHE A 149 4.63 -2.33 -35.19
C PHE A 149 4.03 -1.54 -34.02
N ASN A 150 2.90 -1.97 -33.45
CA ASN A 150 2.26 -1.36 -32.28
C ASN A 150 2.34 -2.29 -31.07
N VAL A 151 3.33 -2.04 -30.21
CA VAL A 151 3.64 -2.89 -29.05
C VAL A 151 2.48 -2.94 -28.05
N GLN A 152 1.84 -1.81 -27.72
CA GLN A 152 0.79 -1.80 -26.70
C GLN A 152 -0.48 -2.53 -27.15
N ALA A 153 -0.93 -2.32 -28.40
CA ALA A 153 -2.10 -3.02 -28.94
C ALA A 153 -1.85 -4.52 -29.05
N MET A 154 -0.63 -4.91 -29.43
CA MET A 154 -0.19 -6.29 -29.48
C MET A 154 -0.20 -6.95 -28.10
N VAL A 155 0.30 -6.28 -27.06
CA VAL A 155 0.30 -6.86 -25.71
C VAL A 155 -1.11 -6.88 -25.10
N ASP A 156 -1.94 -5.88 -25.37
CA ASP A 156 -3.34 -5.88 -24.93
C ASP A 156 -4.13 -7.04 -25.54
N ALA A 157 -3.99 -7.30 -26.85
CA ALA A 157 -4.65 -8.42 -27.53
C ALA A 157 -4.17 -9.77 -26.99
N PHE A 158 -2.87 -9.89 -26.76
CA PHE A 158 -2.22 -11.09 -26.26
C PHE A 158 -2.64 -11.45 -24.83
N SER A 159 -2.56 -10.48 -23.93
CA SER A 159 -3.03 -10.63 -22.55
C SER A 159 -4.52 -10.96 -22.49
N SER A 160 -5.34 -10.35 -23.36
CA SER A 160 -6.78 -10.66 -23.42
C SER A 160 -7.04 -12.09 -23.89
N ALA A 161 -6.26 -12.60 -24.86
CA ALA A 161 -6.39 -13.96 -25.37
C ALA A 161 -6.02 -15.03 -24.32
N VAL A 162 -4.95 -14.80 -23.55
CA VAL A 162 -4.53 -15.70 -22.47
C VAL A 162 -5.50 -15.62 -21.27
N ASN A 163 -5.83 -14.41 -20.81
CA ASN A 163 -6.76 -14.22 -19.70
C ASN A 163 -8.16 -14.75 -20.01
N GLY A 164 -8.63 -14.63 -21.25
CA GLY A 164 -9.90 -15.21 -21.69
C GLY A 164 -9.90 -16.74 -21.64
N GLN A 165 -8.78 -17.39 -21.99
CA GLN A 165 -8.63 -18.84 -21.86
C GLN A 165 -8.59 -19.28 -20.39
N VAL A 166 -7.85 -18.56 -19.53
CA VAL A 166 -7.80 -18.83 -18.08
C VAL A 166 -9.20 -18.72 -17.47
N GLU A 167 -9.92 -17.64 -17.74
CA GLU A 167 -11.27 -17.46 -17.21
C GLU A 167 -12.22 -18.56 -17.68
N LYS A 168 -12.21 -18.86 -18.99
CA LYS A 168 -13.03 -19.93 -19.53
C LYS A 168 -12.72 -21.26 -18.82
N GLY A 169 -11.44 -21.57 -18.61
CA GLY A 169 -11.03 -22.73 -17.84
C GLY A 169 -11.56 -22.72 -16.40
N ILE A 170 -11.57 -21.57 -15.74
CA ILE A 170 -12.09 -21.42 -14.37
C ILE A 170 -13.59 -21.73 -14.35
N ARG A 171 -14.33 -21.14 -15.30
CA ARG A 171 -15.79 -21.31 -15.40
C ARG A 171 -16.20 -22.72 -15.83
N ASP A 172 -15.42 -23.38 -16.68
CA ASP A 172 -15.70 -24.72 -17.20
C ASP A 172 -15.19 -25.85 -16.28
N SER A 173 -14.41 -25.53 -15.23
CA SER A 173 -13.84 -26.53 -14.33
C SER A 173 -14.91 -27.26 -13.51
N ALA A 174 -15.15 -28.52 -13.88
CA ALA A 174 -16.02 -29.42 -13.12
C ALA A 174 -15.50 -29.66 -11.70
N ALA A 175 -14.18 -29.73 -11.52
CA ALA A 175 -13.54 -29.95 -10.21
C ALA A 175 -13.78 -28.76 -9.26
N LEU A 176 -13.63 -27.52 -9.74
CA LEU A 176 -13.95 -26.33 -8.95
C LEU A 176 -15.45 -26.23 -8.64
N ALA A 177 -16.32 -26.57 -9.60
CA ALA A 177 -17.76 -26.58 -9.39
C ALA A 177 -18.21 -27.64 -8.38
N GLU A 178 -17.62 -28.84 -8.41
CA GLU A 178 -17.88 -29.89 -7.44
C GLU A 178 -17.36 -29.50 -6.04
N PHE A 179 -16.17 -28.92 -5.95
CA PHE A 179 -15.63 -28.39 -4.71
C PHE A 179 -16.54 -27.31 -4.11
N ALA A 180 -17.00 -26.36 -4.92
CA ALA A 180 -17.94 -25.31 -4.48
C ALA A 180 -19.23 -25.90 -3.90
N LYS A 181 -19.82 -26.91 -4.56
CA LYS A 181 -21.00 -27.62 -4.06
C LYS A 181 -20.74 -28.35 -2.74
N SER A 182 -19.56 -28.97 -2.60
CA SER A 182 -19.17 -29.65 -1.37
C SER A 182 -19.05 -28.69 -0.17
N ARG A 183 -18.65 -27.43 -0.42
CA ARG A 183 -18.60 -26.37 0.61
C ARG A 183 -19.98 -25.83 0.95
N ALA A 184 -20.88 -25.66 -0.03
CA ALA A 184 -22.26 -25.24 0.19
C ALA A 184 -23.07 -26.25 1.04
N GLY A 185 -22.79 -27.56 0.89
CA GLY A 185 -23.39 -28.63 1.69
C GLY A 185 -22.79 -28.80 3.09
N GLN A 186 -21.65 -28.17 3.39
CA GLN A 186 -20.98 -28.17 4.70
C GLN A 186 -21.22 -26.89 5.51
N SER A 187 -22.30 -26.16 5.22
CA SER A 187 -22.69 -24.92 5.92
C SER A 187 -23.14 -25.12 7.38
N GLY A 188 -22.64 -26.15 8.06
CA GLY A 188 -22.89 -26.48 9.47
C GLY A 188 -21.84 -27.36 10.15
N ALA A 189 -20.72 -27.72 9.49
CA ALA A 189 -19.56 -28.32 10.16
C ALA A 189 -18.52 -27.23 10.42
N PRO A 190 -17.84 -27.23 11.58
CA PRO A 190 -17.00 -26.12 11.97
C PRO A 190 -15.95 -25.90 10.89
N VAL A 191 -15.93 -24.67 10.37
CA VAL A 191 -14.71 -24.03 9.89
C VAL A 191 -13.63 -24.53 10.83
N VAL A 192 -12.65 -25.30 10.34
CA VAL A 192 -11.41 -25.47 11.08
C VAL A 192 -10.97 -24.04 11.26
N ALA A 193 -11.21 -23.50 12.45
CA ALA A 193 -10.89 -22.13 12.76
C ALA A 193 -9.45 -21.99 12.29
N ALA A 194 -9.16 -20.98 11.47
CA ALA A 194 -7.85 -20.37 11.54
C ALA A 194 -7.52 -20.38 13.02
N GLY A 195 -6.48 -21.14 13.44
CA GLY A 195 -6.06 -21.12 14.83
C GLY A 195 -6.04 -19.64 15.20
N PRO A 196 -6.85 -19.23 16.20
CA PRO A 196 -7.55 -17.95 16.18
C PRO A 196 -6.59 -16.90 15.65
N ALA A 197 -6.93 -16.23 14.54
CA ALA A 197 -6.27 -14.96 14.21
C ALA A 197 -6.23 -14.23 15.53
N LYS A 198 -5.02 -14.04 16.11
CA LYS A 198 -4.89 -13.65 17.52
C LYS A 198 -5.90 -12.54 17.73
N SER A 199 -6.96 -12.81 18.49
CA SER A 199 -8.01 -11.81 18.67
C SER A 199 -7.41 -10.87 19.69
N TYR A 200 -6.67 -9.90 19.20
CA TYR A 200 -6.11 -8.90 20.06
C TYR A 200 -7.28 -8.06 20.56
N VAL A 201 -7.44 -8.05 21.87
CA VAL A 201 -8.35 -7.14 22.56
C VAL A 201 -7.45 -6.16 23.27
N SER A 202 -7.32 -4.96 22.73
CA SER A 202 -6.59 -3.89 23.41
C SER A 202 -7.57 -2.92 24.04
N ASP A 203 -7.20 -2.44 25.23
CA ASP A 203 -7.97 -1.43 25.90
C ASP A 203 -7.91 -0.05 25.22
N VAL A 204 -7.00 0.15 24.25
CA VAL A 204 -6.88 1.39 23.46
C VAL A 204 -7.64 1.35 22.12
N ASP A 205 -8.21 0.21 21.71
CA ASP A 205 -8.97 0.14 20.45
C ASP A 205 -10.25 1.00 20.49
N SER A 206 -10.79 1.22 21.69
CA SER A 206 -12.02 1.98 21.92
C SER A 206 -11.77 3.11 22.92
N PRO A 207 -11.89 4.39 22.53
CA PRO A 207 -11.66 5.51 23.43
C PRO A 207 -12.72 5.55 24.54
N GLY A 208 -12.28 5.53 25.80
CA GLY A 208 -13.13 5.69 26.99
C GLY A 208 -13.57 7.12 27.30
N TYR A 209 -13.49 8.04 26.33
CA TYR A 209 -13.82 9.46 26.48
C TYR A 209 -14.56 9.98 25.24
N SER A 210 -15.24 11.11 25.39
CA SER A 210 -15.82 11.86 24.27
C SER A 210 -15.70 13.35 24.54
N ARG A 211 -15.25 14.11 23.55
CA ARG A 211 -15.04 15.55 23.62
C ARG A 211 -16.06 16.30 22.76
N PRO A 212 -16.33 17.58 23.04
CA PRO A 212 -17.16 18.42 22.17
C PRO A 212 -16.61 18.47 20.74
N GLY A 213 -17.51 18.56 19.77
CA GLY A 213 -17.16 18.59 18.35
C GLY A 213 -16.27 19.78 17.97
N ARG A 214 -15.33 19.52 17.07
CA ARG A 214 -14.35 20.47 16.53
C ARG A 214 -14.51 20.55 15.01
N PRO A 215 -15.53 21.27 14.52
CA PRO A 215 -16.00 21.17 13.14
C PRO A 215 -14.98 21.64 12.08
N ASP A 216 -13.97 22.39 12.51
CA ASP A 216 -12.90 22.93 11.68
C ASP A 216 -11.60 22.14 11.76
N ASP A 217 -11.50 21.10 12.61
CA ASP A 217 -10.27 20.32 12.75
C ASP A 217 -10.23 19.20 11.70
N PHE A 218 -9.01 18.89 11.22
CA PHE A 218 -8.75 17.94 10.13
C PHE A 218 -7.72 16.90 10.52
N ALA A 219 -7.84 15.70 9.98
CA ALA A 219 -6.81 14.69 10.16
C ALA A 219 -6.54 13.88 8.89
N LEU A 220 -5.31 13.41 8.76
CA LEU A 220 -4.89 12.40 7.80
C LEU A 220 -4.22 11.28 8.58
N VAL A 221 -4.83 10.11 8.55
CA VAL A 221 -4.40 8.91 9.28
C VAL A 221 -3.98 7.87 8.25
N VAL A 222 -2.73 7.45 8.33
CA VAL A 222 -2.12 6.50 7.38
C VAL A 222 -1.62 5.28 8.14
N GLY A 223 -2.07 4.10 7.73
CA GLY A 223 -1.61 2.83 8.30
C GLY A 223 -1.30 1.84 7.19
N ILE A 224 -0.08 1.32 7.16
CA ILE A 224 0.36 0.35 6.16
C ILE A 224 1.04 -0.80 6.88
N GLU A 225 0.37 -1.95 6.94
CA GLU A 225 0.91 -3.16 7.54
C GLU A 225 1.45 -4.08 6.44
N LYS A 226 0.62 -4.42 5.45
CA LYS A 226 0.99 -5.29 4.34
C LYS A 226 1.45 -4.46 3.14
N TYR A 227 2.73 -4.53 2.80
CA TYR A 227 3.31 -3.81 1.67
C TYR A 227 3.28 -4.62 0.36
N SER A 228 3.33 -3.94 -0.78
CA SER A 228 3.28 -4.62 -2.10
C SER A 228 4.53 -5.45 -2.44
N GLY A 229 5.66 -5.22 -1.76
CA GLY A 229 6.93 -5.89 -2.00
C GLY A 229 7.96 -5.71 -0.90
N LEU A 230 7.52 -5.42 0.32
CA LEU A 230 8.35 -5.23 1.51
C LEU A 230 7.81 -6.10 2.65
N PRO A 231 8.61 -6.36 3.70
CA PRO A 231 8.13 -7.02 4.90
C PRO A 231 6.91 -6.32 5.51
N ASP A 232 6.25 -7.02 6.42
CA ASP A 232 5.12 -6.45 7.13
C ASP A 232 5.57 -5.49 8.22
N ALA A 233 4.81 -4.40 8.38
CA ALA A 233 4.90 -3.51 9.52
C ALA A 233 3.80 -3.88 10.52
N ASP A 234 4.04 -4.90 11.33
CA ASP A 234 3.06 -5.52 12.22
C ASP A 234 2.21 -4.48 12.99
N PHE A 235 0.89 -4.68 12.98
CA PHE A 235 -0.13 -3.85 13.63
C PHE A 235 -0.33 -2.45 13.08
N ALA A 236 0.38 -2.00 12.05
CA ALA A 236 0.31 -0.63 11.56
C ALA A 236 -1.10 -0.21 11.08
N GLU A 237 -1.86 -1.12 10.47
CA GLU A 237 -3.25 -0.82 10.07
C GLU A 237 -4.17 -0.73 11.29
N ARG A 238 -3.91 -1.52 12.33
CA ARG A 238 -4.69 -1.51 13.57
C ARG A 238 -4.39 -0.29 14.43
N ASP A 239 -3.13 0.07 14.53
CA ASP A 239 -2.64 1.32 15.11
C ASP A 239 -3.35 2.54 14.50
N ALA A 240 -3.40 2.59 13.17
CA ALA A 240 -4.09 3.66 12.44
C ALA A 240 -5.62 3.63 12.67
N ALA A 241 -6.24 2.46 12.73
CA ALA A 241 -7.66 2.33 13.05
C ALA A 241 -8.00 2.81 14.48
N ALA A 242 -7.15 2.48 15.47
CA ALA A 242 -7.33 2.93 16.85
C ALA A 242 -7.12 4.45 16.95
N MET A 243 -6.10 5.01 16.27
CA MET A 243 -5.92 6.46 16.19
C MET A 243 -7.12 7.16 15.54
N HIS A 244 -7.67 6.60 14.46
CA HIS A 244 -8.89 7.09 13.82
C HIS A 244 -10.04 7.21 14.83
N ALA A 245 -10.34 6.13 15.56
CA ALA A 245 -11.40 6.12 16.58
C ALA A 245 -11.17 7.18 17.66
N HIS A 246 -9.92 7.34 18.11
CA HIS A 246 -9.53 8.35 19.08
C HIS A 246 -9.71 9.79 18.59
N LEU A 247 -9.45 10.07 17.31
CA LEU A 247 -9.68 11.39 16.71
C LEU A 247 -11.16 11.75 16.66
N LEU A 248 -12.03 10.79 16.33
CA LEU A 248 -13.48 10.99 16.40
C LEU A 248 -13.94 11.31 17.82
N ALA A 249 -13.42 10.57 18.81
CA ALA A 249 -13.69 10.83 20.23
C ALA A 249 -13.13 12.18 20.73
N LEU A 250 -12.08 12.71 20.11
CA LEU A 250 -11.56 14.06 20.38
C LEU A 250 -12.44 15.17 19.75
N GLY A 251 -13.44 14.80 18.95
CA GLY A 251 -14.42 15.69 18.35
C GLY A 251 -14.13 16.04 16.89
N PHE A 252 -13.16 15.40 16.24
CA PHE A 252 -12.92 15.58 14.81
C PHE A 252 -14.12 15.00 14.03
N PRO A 253 -14.76 15.76 13.12
CA PRO A 253 -15.87 15.22 12.36
C PRO A 253 -15.34 14.23 11.31
N GLU A 254 -15.98 13.07 11.18
CA GLU A 254 -15.61 11.99 10.24
C GLU A 254 -15.24 12.51 8.83
N ARG A 255 -16.06 13.43 8.27
CA ARG A 255 -15.83 14.03 6.95
C ARG A 255 -14.50 14.81 6.81
N ASN A 256 -13.88 15.20 7.91
CA ASN A 256 -12.59 15.90 7.95
C ASN A 256 -11.44 14.96 8.33
N VAL A 257 -11.69 13.66 8.51
CA VAL A 257 -10.67 12.64 8.79
C VAL A 257 -10.50 11.79 7.54
N VAL A 258 -9.35 11.90 6.89
CA VAL A 258 -8.97 11.02 5.79
C VAL A 258 -8.24 9.82 6.38
N PHE A 259 -8.75 8.63 6.12
CA PHE A 259 -8.14 7.37 6.55
C PHE A 259 -7.62 6.59 5.34
N LEU A 260 -6.30 6.46 5.23
CA LEU A 260 -5.63 5.66 4.19
C LEU A 260 -5.07 4.40 4.82
N ARG A 261 -5.61 3.25 4.43
CA ARG A 261 -5.23 1.95 4.99
C ARG A 261 -4.73 1.00 3.90
N GLY A 262 -3.61 0.33 4.15
CA GLY A 262 -3.02 -0.66 3.24
C GLY A 262 -2.90 -0.12 1.81
N SER A 263 -3.49 -0.83 0.85
CA SER A 263 -3.44 -0.48 -0.58
C SER A 263 -4.02 0.90 -0.96
N GLN A 264 -4.73 1.58 -0.07
CA GLN A 264 -5.18 2.96 -0.29
C GLN A 264 -4.07 4.00 -0.04
N ALA A 265 -3.05 3.64 0.75
CA ALA A 265 -1.93 4.49 1.12
C ALA A 265 -0.78 4.42 0.12
N VAL A 266 -1.12 4.53 -1.17
CA VAL A 266 -0.14 4.71 -2.26
C VAL A 266 0.47 6.11 -2.22
N LYS A 267 1.66 6.29 -2.81
CA LYS A 267 2.36 7.58 -2.83
C LYS A 267 1.47 8.72 -3.32
N SER A 268 0.79 8.51 -4.44
CA SER A 268 -0.12 9.50 -5.04
C SER A 268 -1.31 9.85 -4.14
N GLY A 269 -1.76 8.91 -3.30
CA GLY A 269 -2.80 9.14 -2.29
C GLY A 269 -2.31 10.06 -1.18
N ILE A 270 -1.13 9.78 -0.62
CA ILE A 270 -0.50 10.64 0.38
C ILE A 270 -0.28 12.05 -0.18
N GLU A 271 0.29 12.16 -1.39
CA GLU A 271 0.49 13.46 -2.08
C GLU A 271 -0.82 14.21 -2.29
N LYS A 272 -1.88 13.54 -2.77
CA LYS A 272 -3.20 14.13 -2.97
C LYS A 272 -3.72 14.78 -1.69
N TYR A 273 -3.67 14.06 -0.57
CA TYR A 273 -4.27 14.56 0.66
C TYR A 273 -3.40 15.58 1.39
N VAL A 274 -2.08 15.37 1.44
CA VAL A 274 -1.14 16.32 2.07
C VAL A 274 -1.03 17.62 1.28
N GLU A 275 -0.94 17.54 -0.05
CA GLU A 275 -0.55 18.69 -0.86
C GLU A 275 -1.70 19.40 -1.57
N SER A 276 -2.84 18.74 -1.72
CA SER A 276 -4.01 19.34 -2.39
C SER A 276 -5.21 19.45 -1.48
N TRP A 277 -5.59 18.39 -0.77
CA TRP A 277 -6.80 18.41 0.04
C TRP A 277 -6.64 19.23 1.33
N LEU A 278 -5.60 19.00 2.13
CA LEU A 278 -5.38 19.78 3.36
C LEU A 278 -5.27 21.29 3.07
N PRO A 279 -4.45 21.77 2.13
CA PRO A 279 -4.33 23.21 1.85
C PRO A 279 -5.64 23.88 1.40
N ARG A 280 -6.55 23.13 0.75
CA ARG A 280 -7.85 23.63 0.29
C ARG A 280 -8.90 23.72 1.40
N ASN A 281 -8.84 22.84 2.39
CA ASN A 281 -9.93 22.69 3.38
C ASN A 281 -9.60 23.27 4.75
N VAL A 282 -8.34 23.20 5.17
CA VAL A 282 -7.86 23.73 6.46
C VAL A 282 -8.12 25.23 6.55
N LYS A 283 -8.54 25.72 7.71
CA LYS A 283 -8.77 27.13 8.06
C LYS A 283 -7.72 27.63 9.05
N GLU A 284 -7.67 28.94 9.28
CA GLU A 284 -6.77 29.52 10.29
C GLU A 284 -7.09 29.08 11.73
N SER A 285 -8.35 28.74 12.00
CA SER A 285 -8.79 28.18 13.28
C SER A 285 -8.48 26.69 13.45
N SER A 286 -8.20 25.98 12.35
CA SER A 286 -8.08 24.52 12.34
C SER A 286 -6.86 24.02 13.10
N LYS A 287 -7.03 22.90 13.81
CA LYS A 287 -5.94 21.99 14.14
C LYS A 287 -5.85 20.89 13.08
N VAL A 288 -4.63 20.46 12.78
CA VAL A 288 -4.39 19.36 11.85
C VAL A 288 -3.62 18.25 12.55
N VAL A 289 -4.09 17.01 12.45
CA VAL A 289 -3.34 15.82 12.89
C VAL A 289 -2.93 15.01 11.68
N PHE A 290 -1.62 14.79 11.51
CA PHE A 290 -1.11 13.77 10.61
C PHE A 290 -0.59 12.61 11.45
N TYR A 291 -1.11 11.42 11.20
CA TYR A 291 -0.68 10.19 11.85
C TYR A 291 -0.20 9.20 10.81
N PHE A 292 0.94 8.56 11.05
CA PHE A 292 1.49 7.50 10.22
C PHE A 292 1.96 6.33 11.08
N SER A 293 1.55 5.11 10.74
CA SER A 293 2.15 3.86 11.21
C SER A 293 2.53 3.00 10.00
N GLY A 294 3.76 2.51 9.99
CA GLY A 294 4.31 1.74 8.88
C GLY A 294 5.83 1.85 8.76
N HIS A 295 6.36 1.54 7.59
CA HIS A 295 7.79 1.63 7.29
C HIS A 295 8.28 3.06 7.04
N GLY A 296 9.41 3.37 7.66
CA GLY A 296 10.30 4.46 7.27
C GLY A 296 11.62 3.91 6.72
N ALA A 297 12.27 4.69 5.87
CA ALA A 297 13.55 4.28 5.28
C ALA A 297 14.44 5.48 4.97
N PRO A 298 15.74 5.45 5.33
CA PRO A 298 16.70 6.37 4.78
C PRO A 298 17.09 5.92 3.36
N ASP A 299 17.14 6.84 2.42
CA ASP A 299 17.73 6.59 1.11
C ASP A 299 19.23 6.30 1.28
N PRO A 300 19.73 5.15 0.79
CA PRO A 300 21.12 4.76 1.00
C PRO A 300 22.17 5.71 0.42
N ALA A 301 21.84 6.43 -0.66
CA ALA A 301 22.78 7.28 -1.38
C ALA A 301 22.86 8.67 -0.75
N SER A 302 21.71 9.26 -0.43
CA SER A 302 21.58 10.62 0.08
C SER A 302 21.44 10.70 1.60
N GLY A 303 21.09 9.62 2.28
CA GLY A 303 20.74 9.60 3.71
C GLY A 303 19.40 10.28 4.03
N GLN A 304 18.65 10.71 3.02
CA GLN A 304 17.36 11.39 3.21
C GLN A 304 16.29 10.41 3.71
N ALA A 305 15.50 10.80 4.71
CA ALA A 305 14.44 9.96 5.26
C ALA A 305 13.15 10.03 4.43
N TYR A 306 12.51 8.88 4.23
CA TYR A 306 11.25 8.72 3.51
C TYR A 306 10.23 7.95 4.37
N LEU A 307 8.97 8.38 4.30
CA LEU A 307 7.86 7.47 4.57
C LEU A 307 7.72 6.52 3.38
N VAL A 308 7.53 5.24 3.63
CA VAL A 308 7.37 4.24 2.57
C VAL A 308 5.86 4.01 2.35
N PRO A 309 5.31 4.39 1.19
CA PRO A 309 3.92 4.11 0.83
C PRO A 309 3.71 2.62 0.51
N TRP A 310 2.46 2.19 0.35
CA TRP A 310 2.14 0.79 0.04
C TRP A 310 2.82 0.27 -1.24
N ASP A 311 2.94 1.13 -2.25
CA ASP A 311 3.62 0.90 -3.53
C ASP A 311 5.11 1.32 -3.52
N GLY A 312 5.69 1.54 -2.34
CA GLY A 312 7.09 1.91 -2.16
C GLY A 312 8.07 0.78 -2.46
N ASP A 313 9.22 1.12 -3.03
CA ASP A 313 10.37 0.22 -3.22
C ASP A 313 11.58 0.77 -2.48
N ALA A 314 12.10 0.01 -1.51
CA ALA A 314 13.26 0.38 -0.71
C ALA A 314 14.55 0.59 -1.52
N LYS A 315 14.62 0.12 -2.77
CA LYS A 315 15.74 0.36 -3.70
C LYS A 315 15.62 1.67 -4.47
N PHE A 316 14.41 2.22 -4.60
CA PHE A 316 14.10 3.40 -5.40
C PHE A 316 13.30 4.42 -4.59
N LEU A 317 13.73 4.69 -3.36
CA LEU A 317 13.01 5.55 -2.41
C LEU A 317 12.85 6.97 -2.93
N GLU A 318 13.82 7.50 -3.68
CA GLU A 318 13.72 8.81 -4.32
C GLU A 318 12.47 8.91 -5.22
N ASN A 319 12.14 7.84 -5.95
CA ASN A 319 11.02 7.81 -6.88
C ASN A 319 9.72 7.35 -6.21
N THR A 320 9.79 6.39 -5.31
CA THR A 320 8.61 5.65 -4.80
C THR A 320 8.26 5.99 -3.35
N GLY A 321 9.21 6.51 -2.58
CA GLY A 321 9.00 7.00 -1.21
C GLY A 321 8.36 8.39 -1.18
N TYR A 322 7.83 8.78 -0.02
CA TYR A 322 7.39 10.15 0.25
C TYR A 322 8.40 10.84 1.19
N PRO A 323 9.18 11.84 0.72
CA PRO A 323 10.26 12.43 1.53
C PRO A 323 9.72 13.06 2.82
N LEU A 324 10.34 12.75 3.96
CA LEU A 324 9.92 13.25 5.27
C LEU A 324 10.12 14.78 5.37
N GLU A 325 11.18 15.31 4.77
CA GLU A 325 11.40 16.75 4.69
C GLU A 325 10.30 17.46 3.86
N ARG A 326 9.83 16.82 2.77
CA ARG A 326 8.71 17.31 1.97
C ARG A 326 7.41 17.31 2.78
N LEU A 327 7.17 16.27 3.59
CA LEU A 327 6.05 16.24 4.54
C LEU A 327 6.09 17.44 5.48
N TYR A 328 7.21 17.65 6.16
CA TYR A 328 7.38 18.75 7.12
C TYR A 328 7.12 20.11 6.47
N ARG A 329 7.73 20.35 5.30
CA ARG A 329 7.54 21.60 4.55
C ARG A 329 6.08 21.83 4.18
N LYS A 330 5.39 20.81 3.67
CA LYS A 330 3.99 20.92 3.23
C LYS A 330 3.03 21.13 4.38
N LEU A 331 3.21 20.39 5.48
CA LEU A 331 2.39 20.54 6.68
C LEU A 331 2.63 21.89 7.37
N ASN A 332 3.88 22.37 7.45
CA ASN A 332 4.17 23.68 8.03
C ASN A 332 3.63 24.84 7.16
N ALA A 333 3.53 24.64 5.85
CA ALA A 333 2.96 25.62 4.92
C ALA A 333 1.43 25.75 4.96
N LEU A 334 0.72 24.88 5.70
CA LEU A 334 -0.73 25.04 5.90
C LEU A 334 -1.05 26.39 6.55
N LYS A 335 -2.30 26.83 6.55
CA LYS A 335 -2.73 28.00 7.33
C LYS A 335 -3.28 27.65 8.71
N ALA A 336 -3.27 26.36 9.08
CA ALA A 336 -3.76 25.85 10.36
C ALA A 336 -3.24 26.66 11.54
N LYS A 337 -4.00 26.71 12.63
CA LYS A 337 -3.51 27.25 13.90
C LYS A 337 -2.31 26.45 14.40
N GLU A 338 -2.42 25.13 14.33
CA GLU A 338 -1.54 24.16 14.95
C GLU A 338 -1.54 22.87 14.14
N VAL A 339 -0.37 22.22 14.04
CA VAL A 339 -0.24 20.91 13.38
C VAL A 339 0.44 19.95 14.33
N LEU A 340 -0.18 18.79 14.57
CA LEU A 340 0.46 17.66 15.24
C LEU A 340 0.82 16.62 14.20
N LEU A 341 2.07 16.20 14.23
CA LEU A 341 2.57 15.04 13.52
C LEU A 341 2.86 13.93 14.53
N ALA A 342 2.33 12.73 14.32
CA ALA A 342 2.66 11.55 15.13
C ALA A 342 3.07 10.40 14.19
N MET A 343 4.23 9.80 14.42
CA MET A 343 4.79 8.76 13.54
C MET A 343 5.27 7.55 14.33
N ASP A 344 4.66 6.40 14.05
CA ASP A 344 5.13 5.08 14.45
C ASP A 344 5.86 4.40 13.29
N ALA A 345 7.10 4.83 13.08
CA ALA A 345 7.96 4.35 11.99
C ALA A 345 9.44 4.40 12.40
N CYS A 346 10.23 3.44 11.93
CA CYS A 346 11.69 3.48 12.07
C CYS A 346 12.32 4.19 10.88
N PHE A 347 13.29 5.08 11.11
CA PHE A 347 14.11 5.69 10.04
C PHE A 347 15.60 5.33 10.17
N SER A 348 15.95 4.46 11.12
CA SER A 348 17.33 4.04 11.41
C SER A 348 17.92 3.07 10.39
N GLY A 349 17.06 2.52 9.54
CA GLY A 349 17.47 1.56 8.54
C GLY A 349 17.74 0.15 9.09
N TYR A 350 17.35 -0.10 10.33
CA TYR A 350 17.43 -1.41 10.98
C TYR A 350 16.10 -1.69 11.71
N GLY A 351 15.66 -2.95 11.73
CA GLY A 351 14.50 -3.39 12.52
C GLY A 351 13.16 -3.48 11.78
N GLY A 352 12.15 -4.02 12.47
CA GLY A 352 10.89 -4.50 11.87
C GLY A 352 10.00 -3.44 11.21
N HIS A 353 10.17 -2.14 11.51
CA HIS A 353 9.49 -1.05 10.81
C HIS A 353 10.45 -0.19 9.97
N SER A 354 11.69 -0.65 9.72
CA SER A 354 12.62 0.01 8.80
C SER A 354 12.98 -0.90 7.66
N VAL A 355 12.91 -0.38 6.44
CA VAL A 355 13.30 -1.13 5.24
C VAL A 355 14.48 -0.45 4.58
N VAL A 356 15.54 -1.22 4.33
CA VAL A 356 16.76 -0.75 3.67
C VAL A 356 17.12 -1.73 2.56
N ALA A 357 17.57 -1.19 1.43
CA ALA A 357 18.00 -2.00 0.31
C ALA A 357 19.11 -2.98 0.75
N LYS A 358 18.98 -4.26 0.38
CA LYS A 358 19.93 -5.32 0.72
C LYS A 358 21.36 -4.92 0.30
N GLY A 359 22.29 -4.93 1.26
CA GLY A 359 23.71 -4.59 1.04
C GLY A 359 24.07 -3.12 1.24
N THR A 360 23.11 -2.28 1.64
CA THR A 360 23.37 -0.87 1.96
C THR A 360 23.52 -0.65 3.48
N ARG A 361 24.39 0.30 3.86
CA ARG A 361 24.55 0.73 5.25
C ARG A 361 23.81 2.05 5.44
N PRO A 362 22.96 2.20 6.47
CA PRO A 362 22.24 3.46 6.68
C PRO A 362 23.22 4.62 6.89
N LEU A 363 23.06 5.69 6.12
CA LEU A 363 23.61 7.00 6.44
C LEU A 363 22.57 7.72 7.30
N VAL A 364 22.78 7.76 8.61
CA VAL A 364 21.88 8.48 9.53
C VAL A 364 22.18 9.96 9.42
N ILE A 365 21.43 10.70 8.59
CA ILE A 365 21.47 12.16 8.61
C ILE A 365 20.54 12.65 9.72
N LYS A 366 21.13 13.37 10.67
CA LYS A 366 20.38 14.03 11.72
C LYS A 366 19.51 15.13 11.12
N ILE A 367 18.23 15.14 11.48
CA ILE A 367 17.35 16.28 11.26
C ILE A 367 17.71 17.35 12.32
N ASP A 368 18.93 17.88 12.26
CA ASP A 368 19.43 18.85 13.25
C ASP A 368 18.81 20.26 13.04
N ASP A 369 18.23 20.54 11.86
CA ASP A 369 17.71 21.86 11.49
C ASP A 369 16.16 22.01 11.53
N ALA A 370 15.41 20.97 11.93
CA ALA A 370 13.94 21.08 11.96
C ALA A 370 13.42 22.04 13.05
N SER A 371 14.19 22.31 14.09
CA SER A 371 13.76 23.15 15.22
C SER A 371 13.43 24.60 14.81
N GLY A 372 14.15 25.15 13.82
CA GLY A 372 13.82 26.44 13.18
C GLY A 372 12.70 26.35 12.13
N ALA A 373 12.57 25.20 11.48
CA ALA A 373 11.66 24.96 10.36
C ALA A 373 10.24 24.49 10.73
N LEU A 374 9.99 24.13 12.00
CA LEU A 374 8.71 23.55 12.43
C LEU A 374 7.62 24.59 12.71
N GLY A 375 7.93 25.89 12.86
CA GLY A 375 6.93 26.94 13.01
C GLY A 375 5.87 26.65 14.10
N ARG A 376 4.66 26.25 13.65
CA ARG A 376 3.48 25.91 14.48
C ARG A 376 3.20 24.40 14.57
N MET A 377 4.13 23.58 14.11
CA MET A 377 4.08 22.13 14.10
C MET A 377 4.76 21.57 15.34
N VAL A 378 4.16 20.53 15.91
CA VAL A 378 4.76 19.66 16.90
C VAL A 378 4.80 18.25 16.32
N ALA A 379 5.94 17.57 16.41
CA ALA A 379 6.12 16.20 15.96
C ALA A 379 6.45 15.27 17.13
N LEU A 380 5.80 14.12 17.17
CA LEU A 380 6.09 12.98 18.02
C LEU A 380 6.54 11.82 17.13
N SER A 381 7.74 11.28 17.37
CA SER A 381 8.19 10.05 16.70
C SER A 381 8.40 8.93 17.70
N ALA A 382 8.20 7.71 17.23
CA ALA A 382 8.30 6.50 18.03
C ALA A 382 9.71 6.17 18.53
N SER A 383 10.76 6.62 17.84
CA SER A 383 12.16 6.40 18.20
C SER A 383 13.05 7.57 17.76
N SER A 384 14.30 7.58 18.23
CA SER A 384 15.36 8.35 17.57
C SER A 384 15.72 7.73 16.22
N LEU A 385 16.50 8.47 15.43
CA LEU A 385 16.91 8.08 14.07
C LEU A 385 17.86 6.87 14.03
N ASP A 386 18.37 6.38 15.16
CA ASP A 386 19.31 5.26 15.27
C ASP A 386 18.73 4.05 16.02
N GLU A 387 17.49 4.15 16.48
CA GLU A 387 16.80 3.12 17.26
C GLU A 387 15.74 2.37 16.45
N VAL A 388 15.28 1.24 16.99
CA VAL A 388 14.27 0.37 16.38
C VAL A 388 12.96 0.47 17.14
N THR A 389 11.86 0.69 16.43
CA THR A 389 10.51 0.64 16.98
C THR A 389 10.01 -0.79 17.13
N GLY A 390 9.16 -0.98 18.14
CA GLY A 390 8.65 -2.28 18.51
C GLY A 390 7.16 -2.40 18.63
N THR A 391 6.72 -3.65 18.77
CA THR A 391 5.34 -4.02 19.00
C THR A 391 5.14 -4.52 20.43
N ASP A 392 3.94 -4.30 20.94
CA ASP A 392 3.40 -5.02 22.09
C ASP A 392 2.49 -6.12 21.57
N GLU A 393 3.02 -7.33 21.46
CA GLU A 393 2.27 -8.52 21.00
C GLU A 393 1.05 -8.85 21.87
N ALA A 394 1.05 -8.50 23.15
CA ALA A 394 -0.11 -8.78 24.00
C ALA A 394 -1.27 -7.83 23.66
N GLN A 395 -0.93 -6.59 23.31
CA GLN A 395 -1.90 -5.56 22.93
C GLN A 395 -2.21 -5.57 21.43
N GLY A 396 -1.31 -6.09 20.59
CA GLY A 396 -1.36 -6.08 19.14
C GLY A 396 -1.27 -4.66 18.55
N HIS A 397 -0.34 -3.87 19.06
CA HIS A 397 -0.10 -2.49 18.65
C HIS A 397 1.41 -2.19 18.61
N GLY A 398 1.81 -1.16 17.88
CA GLY A 398 3.13 -0.54 18.06
C GLY A 398 3.28 -0.01 19.50
N LEU A 399 4.47 -0.16 20.09
CA LEU A 399 4.76 0.29 21.46
C LEU A 399 4.48 1.79 21.64
N PHE A 400 4.84 2.59 20.63
CA PHE A 400 4.58 4.02 20.65
C PHE A 400 3.09 4.31 20.56
N THR A 401 2.40 3.74 19.57
CA THR A 401 0.97 3.97 19.38
C THR A 401 0.14 3.52 20.57
N TYR A 402 0.40 2.33 21.11
CA TYR A 402 -0.26 1.83 22.31
C TYR A 402 -0.15 2.83 23.47
N HIS A 403 1.08 3.26 23.81
CA HIS A 403 1.27 4.18 24.94
C HIS A 403 0.78 5.61 24.65
N LEU A 404 0.80 6.06 23.40
CA LEU A 404 0.22 7.34 22.98
C LEU A 404 -1.29 7.35 23.22
N LEU A 405 -2.01 6.32 22.73
CA LEU A 405 -3.45 6.19 22.90
C LEU A 405 -3.82 5.95 24.37
N LYS A 406 -3.03 5.16 25.11
CA LYS A 406 -3.21 4.96 26.55
C LYS A 406 -3.10 6.26 27.33
N GLY A 407 -2.14 7.12 26.98
CA GLY A 407 -1.98 8.44 27.57
C GLY A 407 -3.19 9.34 27.31
N LEU A 408 -3.69 9.34 26.07
CA LEU A 408 -4.92 10.04 25.70
C LEU A 408 -6.13 9.59 26.53
N GLN A 409 -6.30 8.27 26.73
CA GLN A 409 -7.38 7.74 27.57
C GLN A 409 -7.26 8.21 29.03
N GLN A 410 -6.07 8.07 29.63
CA GLN A 410 -5.85 8.47 31.03
C GLN A 410 -6.07 9.97 31.25
N MET A 411 -5.79 10.79 30.25
CA MET A 411 -6.04 12.23 30.27
C MET A 411 -7.43 12.61 29.74
N GLN A 412 -8.31 11.64 29.49
CA GLN A 412 -9.68 11.84 28.99
C GLN A 412 -9.74 12.72 27.73
N GLY A 413 -8.77 12.55 26.83
CA GLY A 413 -8.63 13.35 25.61
C GLY A 413 -8.29 14.83 25.87
N GLN A 414 -7.85 15.21 27.07
CA GLN A 414 -7.41 16.56 27.44
C GLN A 414 -5.90 16.61 27.64
N ALA A 415 -5.15 16.23 26.60
CA ALA A 415 -3.70 16.16 26.67
C ALA A 415 -3.05 17.21 25.79
N THR A 416 -1.90 17.74 26.21
CA THR A 416 -0.97 18.41 25.31
C THR A 416 0.02 17.41 24.71
N ALA A 417 0.63 17.75 23.57
CA ALA A 417 1.70 16.95 22.99
C ALA A 417 2.87 16.73 23.99
N ARG A 418 3.19 17.75 24.81
CA ARG A 418 4.17 17.63 25.91
C ARG A 418 3.74 16.59 26.95
N GLN A 419 2.51 16.68 27.43
CA GLN A 419 1.99 15.75 28.45
C GLN A 419 1.97 14.31 27.94
N LEU A 420 1.58 14.09 26.67
CA LEU A 420 1.64 12.76 26.07
C LEU A 420 3.06 12.25 25.95
N TYR A 421 3.99 13.09 25.49
CA TYR A 421 5.41 12.73 25.40
C TYR A 421 5.98 12.33 26.77
N GLU A 422 5.76 13.14 27.81
CA GLU A 422 6.19 12.86 29.18
C GLU A 422 5.57 11.57 29.73
N TYR A 423 4.34 11.28 29.33
CA TYR A 423 3.65 10.05 29.70
C TYR A 423 4.21 8.79 29.00
N LEU A 424 4.36 8.86 27.67
CA LEU A 424 4.66 7.70 26.83
C LEU A 424 6.15 7.35 26.83
N ARG A 425 7.05 8.36 26.90
CA ARG A 425 8.50 8.13 26.79
C ARG A 425 9.03 7.10 27.79
N PRO A 426 8.83 7.23 29.12
CA PRO A 426 9.36 6.24 30.06
C PRO A 426 8.72 4.85 29.90
N LYS A 427 7.49 4.77 29.38
CA LYS A 427 6.77 3.49 29.21
C LYS A 427 7.25 2.74 27.97
N VAL A 428 7.41 3.44 26.86
CA VAL A 428 8.00 2.88 25.63
C VAL A 428 9.42 2.40 25.91
N GLN A 429 10.23 3.21 26.61
CA GLN A 429 11.61 2.81 26.97
C GLN A 429 11.64 1.56 27.87
N ASP A 430 10.78 1.48 28.89
CA ASP A 430 10.71 0.30 29.76
C ASP A 430 10.26 -0.95 28.98
N ALA A 431 9.21 -0.83 28.17
CA ALA A 431 8.68 -1.94 27.37
C ALA A 431 9.68 -2.43 26.33
N ALA A 432 10.37 -1.52 25.63
CA ALA A 432 11.42 -1.86 24.66
C ALA A 432 12.60 -2.57 25.33
N ARG A 433 13.05 -2.09 26.50
CA ARG A 433 14.15 -2.73 27.25
C ARG A 433 13.84 -4.16 27.68
N ARG A 434 12.58 -4.45 28.04
CA ARG A 434 12.13 -5.83 28.35
C ARG A 434 12.20 -6.76 27.14
N GLN A 435 12.26 -6.20 25.94
CA GLN A 435 12.45 -6.91 24.68
C GLN A 435 13.90 -6.84 24.16
N ASN A 436 14.86 -6.46 25.02
CA ASN A 436 16.29 -6.34 24.72
C ASN A 436 16.62 -5.35 23.59
N ARG A 437 15.89 -4.23 23.51
CA ARG A 437 16.14 -3.15 22.56
C ARG A 437 15.97 -1.77 23.20
N ASP A 438 16.53 -0.76 22.55
CA ASP A 438 16.28 0.65 22.87
C ASP A 438 15.25 1.25 21.91
N GLN A 439 14.30 1.98 22.47
CA GLN A 439 13.32 2.79 21.76
C GLN A 439 12.98 4.01 22.61
N THR A 440 13.37 5.18 22.13
CA THR A 440 13.26 6.47 22.80
C THR A 440 12.43 7.41 21.93
N PRO A 441 11.14 7.56 22.25
CA PRO A 441 10.29 8.53 21.57
C PRO A 441 10.89 9.93 21.60
N GLN A 442 10.63 10.71 20.55
CA GLN A 442 11.10 12.09 20.42
C GLN A 442 9.93 13.07 20.35
N LEU A 443 10.20 14.30 20.81
CA LEU A 443 9.30 15.44 20.70
C LEU A 443 10.04 16.60 20.04
N LEU A 444 9.52 17.09 18.92
CA LEU A 444 10.07 18.22 18.17
C LEU A 444 9.05 19.35 18.03
N PRO A 445 9.42 20.63 18.21
CA PRO A 445 10.69 21.07 18.79
C PRO A 445 10.76 20.70 20.29
N ALA A 446 11.97 20.51 20.80
CA ALA A 446 12.19 20.12 22.21
C ALA A 446 11.72 21.20 23.21
N ASP A 447 11.60 22.46 22.79
CA ASP A 447 11.26 23.62 23.64
C ASP A 447 9.83 23.59 24.22
N ALA A 448 9.75 23.73 25.54
CA ALA A 448 8.58 23.62 26.40
C ALA A 448 7.44 24.59 26.05
N ALA A 449 7.73 25.81 25.60
CA ALA A 449 6.71 26.83 25.36
C ALA A 449 5.81 26.54 24.14
N ARG A 450 6.31 25.78 23.15
CA ARG A 450 5.60 25.50 21.88
C ARG A 450 4.81 24.19 21.88
N ALA A 451 5.05 23.30 22.84
CA ALA A 451 4.40 21.99 22.91
C ALA A 451 3.08 21.96 23.71
N ALA A 452 2.45 23.14 23.91
CA ALA A 452 1.16 23.30 24.58
C ALA A 452 -0.05 22.97 23.69
N LEU A 453 0.18 22.39 22.50
CA LEU A 453 -0.86 21.95 21.57
C LEU A 453 -1.77 20.96 22.28
N LYS A 454 -3.00 21.39 22.58
CA LYS A 454 -4.06 20.54 23.10
C LYS A 454 -4.61 19.69 21.96
N LEU A 455 -4.55 18.38 22.14
CA LEU A 455 -5.22 17.39 21.31
C LEU A 455 -6.74 17.49 21.44
#